data_AF-A0A2H9NA02-F1
#
_entry.id   AF-A0A2H9NA02-F1
#
_cell.length_a   1.000
_cell.length_b   1.000
_cell.length_c   1.000
_cell.angle_alpha   90.00
_cell.angle_beta   90.00
_cell.angle_gamma   90.00
#
_symmetry.space_group_name_H-M   'P 1'
#
loop_
_entity.id
_entity.type
_entity.pdbx_description
1 polymer ?
#
loop_
_entity_poly.entity_id
_entity_poly.type
_entity_poly.pdbx_seq_one_letter_code
_entity_poly.pdbx_strand_id
1 'polypeptide(L)'
;MSETSFPMNDLLRRKLQTSLIVISLTLCVASTLFLLLFSEKIGFGISLMAEGKLTAGFSTLFSRFIIFTGLLIFVVGAVIMSFMVFVMMSQRVRDIGLMRAAGCPNDVIFGYFMTELLVVTVVGCFLGVVLGILADFASTSLFSSFGFQISQKSVNFWLVLLVFGLFFALALIFGAKPILDTTKVAPAKALSPSYHFGVSKESGFRVTSKSGLTMKLALRSLFRHKSATIRIIICLVAVFLLATVGIAGGIIADQTTKSWIEKAVGEDIVLIAHQDMCNQYKLLLSKFYVANETAPINYTDAKYSISEDILDRLSSMSSNISGIDPRLVLEMQVKELEGIEIAPGTADTY
;
A
#
# COMPACT_ATOMS: atom_id res chain seq x y z
N MET A 1 -1.65 47.44 4.95
CA MET A 1 -1.02 46.10 4.92
C MET A 1 -2.08 45.12 4.45
N SER A 2 -1.82 44.31 3.41
CA SER A 2 -2.79 43.33 2.91
C SER A 2 -3.09 42.29 4.01
N GLU A 3 -4.37 42.01 4.28
CA GLU A 3 -4.80 41.02 5.29
C GLU A 3 -4.21 39.62 5.05
N THR A 4 -3.85 39.29 3.80
CA THR A 4 -3.25 37.99 3.43
C THR A 4 -1.74 37.92 3.61
N SER A 5 -1.05 39.06 3.79
CA SER A 5 0.41 39.11 3.90
C SER A 5 0.93 38.78 5.31
N PHE A 6 0.10 39.01 6.33
CA PHE A 6 0.47 38.79 7.72
C PHE A 6 0.60 37.28 8.07
N PRO A 7 -0.33 36.38 7.68
CA PRO A 7 -0.21 34.94 7.93
C PRO A 7 1.04 34.30 7.29
N MET A 8 1.37 34.68 6.05
CA MET A 8 2.56 34.18 5.35
C MET A 8 3.86 34.55 6.08
N ASN A 9 3.94 35.79 6.58
CA ASN A 9 5.13 36.26 7.28
C ASN A 9 5.29 35.60 8.66
N ASP A 10 4.20 35.26 9.34
CA ASP A 10 4.24 34.52 10.60
C ASP A 10 4.70 33.06 10.40
N LEU A 11 4.23 32.40 9.34
CA LEU A 11 4.72 31.08 8.93
C LEU A 11 6.24 31.09 8.67
N LEU A 12 6.75 32.14 8.01
CA LEU A 12 8.17 32.32 7.71
C LEU A 12 9.01 32.62 8.95
N ARG A 13 8.42 33.10 10.04
CA ARG A 13 9.11 33.33 11.32
C ARG A 13 9.35 32.01 12.08
N ARG A 14 8.53 30.98 11.86
CA ARG A 14 8.62 29.65 12.50
C ARG A 14 9.03 28.54 11.54
N LYS A 15 10.06 28.79 10.73
CA LYS A 15 10.48 27.94 9.58
C LYS A 15 10.56 26.45 9.89
N LEU A 16 11.11 26.06 11.04
CA LEU A 16 11.39 24.65 11.34
C LEU A 16 10.11 23.84 11.60
N GLN A 17 9.15 24.41 12.35
CA GLN A 17 7.90 23.72 12.64
C GLN A 17 6.99 23.67 11.42
N THR A 18 6.88 24.79 10.70
CA THR A 18 6.06 24.88 9.49
C THR A 18 6.63 24.02 8.37
N SER A 19 7.96 23.97 8.21
CA SER A 19 8.60 23.08 7.24
C SER A 19 8.37 21.61 7.57
N LEU A 20 8.49 21.19 8.83
CA LEU A 20 8.26 19.79 9.22
C LEU A 20 6.83 19.32 8.90
N ILE A 21 5.85 20.19 9.05
CA ILE A 21 4.44 19.87 8.76
C ILE A 21 4.18 19.84 7.26
N VAL A 22 4.74 20.80 6.51
CA VAL A 22 4.67 20.75 5.05
C VAL A 22 5.35 19.49 4.54
N ILE A 23 6.53 19.13 5.05
CA ILE A 23 7.24 17.90 4.67
C ILE A 23 6.41 16.67 5.00
N SER A 24 5.85 16.55 6.21
CA SER A 24 5.04 15.36 6.56
C SER A 24 3.78 15.25 5.71
N LEU A 25 3.11 16.38 5.43
CA LEU A 25 1.96 16.45 4.53
C LEU A 25 2.34 16.04 3.11
N THR A 26 3.43 16.58 2.58
CA THR A 26 3.92 16.21 1.24
C THR A 26 4.24 14.73 1.15
N LEU A 27 4.93 14.17 2.15
CA LEU A 27 5.34 12.77 2.15
C LEU A 27 4.14 11.83 2.21
N CYS A 28 3.11 12.21 2.98
CA CYS A 28 1.90 11.41 3.12
C CYS A 28 1.07 11.39 1.83
N VAL A 29 0.87 12.55 1.21
CA VAL A 29 0.15 12.67 -0.06
C VAL A 29 0.95 11.99 -1.18
N ALA A 30 2.27 12.22 -1.24
CA ALA A 30 3.15 11.61 -2.24
C ALA A 30 3.18 10.09 -2.15
N SER A 31 3.37 9.54 -0.95
CA SER A 31 3.41 8.09 -0.72
C SER A 31 2.07 7.44 -1.07
N THR A 32 0.95 8.02 -0.63
CA THR A 32 -0.38 7.48 -0.92
C THR A 32 -0.68 7.52 -2.42
N LEU A 33 -0.38 8.63 -3.08
CA LEU A 33 -0.61 8.78 -4.52
C LEU A 33 0.27 7.83 -5.33
N PHE A 34 1.57 7.78 -5.01
CA PHE A 34 2.53 6.88 -5.64
C PHE A 34 2.05 5.43 -5.55
N LEU A 35 1.72 4.95 -4.35
CA LEU A 35 1.33 3.56 -4.16
C LEU A 35 0.01 3.21 -4.86
N LEU A 36 -0.97 4.13 -4.92
CA LEU A 36 -2.21 3.90 -5.64
C LEU A 36 -2.03 3.87 -7.16
N LEU A 37 -1.23 4.78 -7.72
CA LEU A 37 -0.91 4.79 -9.15
C LEU A 37 -0.09 3.56 -9.56
N PHE A 38 0.91 3.21 -8.76
CA PHE A 38 1.73 2.02 -8.96
C PHE A 38 0.89 0.74 -8.89
N SER A 39 -0.01 0.67 -7.90
CA SER A 39 -1.01 -0.39 -7.75
C SER A 39 -1.92 -0.53 -8.98
N GLU A 40 -2.44 0.58 -9.52
CA GLU A 40 -3.30 0.55 -10.71
C GLU A 40 -2.55 -0.01 -11.93
N LYS A 41 -1.28 0.40 -12.14
CA LYS A 41 -0.45 -0.10 -13.24
C LYS A 41 -0.19 -1.60 -13.13
N ILE A 42 0.12 -2.09 -11.93
CA ILE A 42 0.31 -3.53 -11.69
C ILE A 42 -1.01 -4.29 -11.89
N GLY A 43 -2.11 -3.81 -11.30
CA GLY A 43 -3.42 -4.46 -11.41
C GLY A 43 -3.92 -4.57 -12.84
N PHE A 44 -3.75 -3.53 -13.66
CA PHE A 44 -4.06 -3.58 -15.09
C PHE A 44 -3.15 -4.57 -15.85
N GLY A 45 -1.84 -4.59 -15.57
CA GLY A 45 -0.91 -5.54 -16.18
C GLY A 45 -1.30 -6.99 -15.91
N ILE A 46 -1.70 -7.30 -14.67
CA ILE A 46 -2.16 -8.64 -14.28
C ILE A 46 -3.48 -9.00 -15.00
N SER A 47 -4.42 -8.05 -15.11
CA SER A 47 -5.71 -8.28 -15.78
C SER A 47 -5.54 -8.60 -17.27
N LEU A 48 -4.69 -7.84 -17.97
CA LEU A 48 -4.43 -8.01 -19.39
C LEU A 48 -3.71 -9.35 -19.68
N MET A 49 -2.82 -9.78 -18.78
CA MET A 49 -2.16 -11.08 -18.86
C MET A 49 -3.11 -12.25 -18.55
N ALA A 50 -4.13 -12.02 -17.71
CA ALA A 50 -5.10 -13.04 -17.29
C ALA A 50 -6.22 -13.27 -18.30
N GLU A 51 -6.57 -12.29 -19.15
CA GLU A 51 -7.61 -12.43 -20.18
C GLU A 51 -7.32 -13.55 -21.21
N GLY A 52 -6.07 -14.03 -21.30
CA GLY A 52 -5.68 -15.05 -22.27
C GLY A 52 -5.44 -16.48 -21.75
N LYS A 53 -5.41 -16.75 -20.43
CA LYS A 53 -4.96 -18.07 -19.89
C LYS A 53 -5.61 -18.49 -18.56
N LEU A 54 -5.48 -19.78 -18.21
CA LEU A 54 -5.99 -20.53 -17.02
C LEU A 54 -5.74 -19.90 -15.62
N THR A 55 -5.25 -18.68 -15.53
CA THR A 55 -4.87 -17.96 -14.30
C THR A 55 -5.93 -16.96 -13.80
N ALA A 56 -7.16 -16.97 -14.34
CA ALA A 56 -8.24 -16.07 -13.94
C ALA A 56 -8.47 -16.05 -12.41
N GLY A 57 -8.45 -17.21 -11.74
CA GLY A 57 -8.58 -17.30 -10.29
C GLY A 57 -7.45 -16.58 -9.53
N PHE A 58 -6.20 -16.73 -9.98
CA PHE A 58 -5.04 -16.07 -9.39
C PHE A 58 -5.10 -14.54 -9.57
N SER A 59 -5.51 -14.07 -10.75
CA SER A 59 -5.63 -12.64 -11.06
C SER A 59 -6.64 -11.93 -10.15
N THR A 60 -7.78 -12.58 -9.85
CA THR A 60 -8.82 -11.99 -8.99
C THR A 60 -8.38 -11.88 -7.52
N LEU A 61 -7.65 -12.87 -7.01
CA LEU A 61 -7.09 -12.82 -5.65
C LEU A 61 -6.04 -11.70 -5.52
N PHE A 62 -5.14 -11.59 -6.48
CA PHE A 62 -4.12 -10.54 -6.51
C PHE A 62 -4.74 -9.14 -6.62
N SER A 63 -5.73 -8.97 -7.50
CA SER A 63 -6.45 -7.69 -7.64
C SER A 63 -7.11 -7.25 -6.31
N ARG A 64 -7.79 -8.17 -5.62
CA ARG A 64 -8.41 -7.89 -4.31
C ARG A 64 -7.39 -7.52 -3.25
N PHE A 65 -6.25 -8.22 -3.21
CA PHE A 65 -5.16 -7.92 -2.27
C PHE A 65 -4.54 -6.54 -2.50
N ILE A 66 -4.36 -6.16 -3.76
CA ILE A 66 -3.83 -4.86 -4.17
C ILE A 66 -4.79 -3.73 -3.72
N ILE A 67 -6.09 -3.87 -3.97
CA ILE A 67 -7.10 -2.89 -3.54
C ILE A 67 -7.11 -2.77 -2.01
N PHE A 68 -7.08 -3.89 -1.30
CA PHE A 68 -7.05 -3.91 0.17
C PHE A 68 -5.83 -3.16 0.72
N THR A 69 -4.66 -3.44 0.16
CA THR A 69 -3.41 -2.77 0.56
C THR A 69 -3.46 -1.26 0.27
N GLY A 70 -3.98 -0.87 -0.90
CA GLY A 70 -4.18 0.53 -1.27
C GLY A 70 -5.10 1.29 -0.29
N LEU A 71 -6.20 0.66 0.11
CA LEU A 71 -7.11 1.22 1.11
C LEU A 71 -6.44 1.36 2.48
N LEU A 72 -5.65 0.36 2.89
CA LEU A 72 -4.93 0.38 4.16
C LEU A 72 -3.90 1.52 4.20
N ILE A 73 -3.14 1.71 3.11
CA ILE A 73 -2.21 2.85 2.95
C ILE A 73 -2.94 4.19 3.07
N PHE A 74 -4.08 4.33 2.37
CA PHE A 74 -4.87 5.55 2.41
C PHE A 74 -5.36 5.87 3.83
N VAL A 75 -5.87 4.87 4.56
CA VAL A 75 -6.35 5.03 5.95
C VAL A 75 -5.20 5.44 6.88
N VAL A 76 -4.05 4.78 6.77
CA VAL A 76 -2.86 5.10 7.59
C VAL A 76 -2.40 6.52 7.30
N GLY A 77 -2.36 6.92 6.03
CA GLY A 77 -2.03 8.28 5.63
C GLY A 77 -3.01 9.32 6.21
N ALA A 78 -4.31 9.06 6.10
CA ALA A 78 -5.35 9.92 6.67
C ALA A 78 -5.21 10.09 8.20
N VAL A 79 -4.91 9.02 8.91
CA VAL A 79 -4.71 9.03 10.38
C VAL A 79 -3.48 9.86 10.76
N ILE A 80 -2.34 9.64 10.09
CA ILE A 80 -1.11 10.40 10.33
C ILE A 80 -1.34 11.89 10.08
N MET A 81 -2.02 12.22 8.98
CA MET A 81 -2.32 13.60 8.61
C MET A 81 -3.24 14.29 9.60
N SER A 82 -4.34 13.63 9.96
CA SER A 82 -5.27 14.10 10.99
C SER A 82 -4.53 14.42 12.29
N PHE A 83 -3.64 13.52 12.71
CA PHE A 83 -2.84 13.69 13.92
C PHE A 83 -1.88 14.89 13.81
N MET A 84 -1.11 15.00 12.74
CA MET A 84 -0.12 16.07 12.56
C MET A 84 -0.76 17.46 12.49
N VAL A 85 -1.83 17.61 11.70
CA VAL A 85 -2.57 18.87 11.59
C VAL A 85 -3.19 19.27 12.93
N PHE A 86 -3.74 18.30 13.65
CA PHE A 86 -4.28 18.54 14.98
C PHE A 86 -3.21 19.04 15.96
N VAL A 87 -2.02 18.44 15.96
CA VAL A 87 -0.90 18.87 16.82
C VAL A 87 -0.44 20.28 16.45
N MET A 88 -0.31 20.60 15.15
CA MET A 88 0.05 21.94 14.69
C MET A 88 -0.89 23.01 15.28
N MET A 89 -2.20 22.80 15.14
CA MET A 89 -3.18 23.78 15.59
C MET A 89 -3.30 23.83 17.12
N SER A 90 -3.10 22.71 17.79
CA SER A 90 -3.09 22.67 19.26
C SER A 90 -1.90 23.41 19.86
N GLN A 91 -0.77 23.53 19.16
CA GLN A 91 0.37 24.33 19.63
C GLN A 91 0.09 25.85 19.56
N ARG A 92 -0.86 26.28 18.72
CA ARG A 92 -1.24 27.69 18.49
C ARG A 92 -2.29 28.21 19.48
N VAL A 93 -2.79 27.36 20.37
CA VAL A 93 -3.75 27.72 21.42
C VAL A 93 -3.30 28.92 22.26
N ARG A 94 -2.02 29.00 22.62
CA ARG A 94 -1.49 30.10 23.45
C ARG A 94 -1.50 31.42 22.68
N ASP A 95 -1.15 31.38 21.40
CA ASP A 95 -1.14 32.55 20.52
C ASP A 95 -2.58 33.07 20.32
N ILE A 96 -3.54 32.16 20.15
CA ILE A 96 -4.99 32.47 20.15
C ILE A 96 -5.41 33.14 21.46
N GLY A 97 -4.97 32.61 22.60
CA GLY A 97 -5.26 33.17 23.93
C GLY A 97 -4.73 34.60 24.11
N LEU A 98 -3.52 34.88 23.59
CA LEU A 98 -2.92 36.22 23.61
C LEU A 98 -3.69 37.21 22.73
N MET A 99 -4.05 36.81 21.50
CA MET A 99 -4.85 37.66 20.60
C MET A 99 -6.23 38.00 21.19
N ARG A 100 -6.86 37.06 21.90
CA ARG A 100 -8.13 37.30 22.59
C ARG A 100 -7.99 38.18 23.82
N ALA A 101 -6.90 38.03 24.59
CA ALA A 101 -6.62 38.92 25.71
C ALA A 101 -6.36 40.37 25.26
N ALA A 102 -5.85 40.56 24.04
CA ALA A 102 -5.69 41.86 23.40
C ALA A 102 -6.99 42.44 22.81
N GLY A 103 -8.12 41.72 22.86
CA GLY A 103 -9.43 42.19 22.41
C GLY A 103 -9.77 41.90 20.94
N CYS A 104 -9.03 41.03 20.25
CA CYS A 104 -9.34 40.67 18.87
C CYS A 104 -10.63 39.80 18.77
N PRO A 105 -11.54 40.08 17.82
CA PRO A 105 -12.77 39.30 17.66
C PRO A 105 -12.50 37.87 17.21
N ASN A 106 -13.34 36.92 17.65
CA ASN A 106 -13.16 35.49 17.37
C ASN A 106 -13.15 35.15 15.88
N ASP A 107 -13.91 35.89 15.06
CA ASP A 107 -14.03 35.63 13.62
C ASP A 107 -12.75 35.97 12.87
N VAL A 108 -12.08 37.07 13.25
CA VAL A 108 -10.78 37.47 12.68
C VAL A 108 -9.71 36.47 13.05
N ILE A 109 -9.71 35.99 14.30
CA ILE A 109 -8.79 34.94 14.76
C ILE A 109 -9.02 33.64 13.99
N PHE A 110 -10.28 33.22 13.85
CA PHE A 110 -10.62 32.01 13.10
C PHE A 110 -10.18 32.12 11.64
N GLY A 111 -10.47 33.24 10.97
CA GLY A 111 -10.04 33.48 9.59
C GLY A 111 -8.51 33.47 9.43
N TYR A 112 -7.78 34.06 10.38
CA TYR A 112 -6.31 34.05 10.38
C TYR A 112 -5.73 32.63 10.43
N PHE A 113 -6.14 31.81 11.42
CA PHE A 113 -5.60 30.45 11.54
C PHE A 113 -6.11 29.52 10.44
N MET A 114 -7.31 29.77 9.91
CA MET A 114 -7.87 28.96 8.83
C MET A 114 -7.20 29.27 7.48
N THR A 115 -6.87 30.53 7.20
CA THR A 115 -6.05 30.89 6.02
C THR A 115 -4.64 30.32 6.11
N GLU A 116 -4.04 30.33 7.30
CA GLU A 116 -2.75 29.69 7.53
C GLU A 116 -2.79 28.18 7.27
N LEU A 117 -3.81 27.49 7.79
CA LEU A 117 -4.03 26.07 7.52
C LEU A 117 -4.21 25.81 6.01
N LEU A 118 -4.97 26.67 5.32
CA LEU A 118 -5.22 26.54 3.89
C LEU A 118 -3.93 26.65 3.09
N VAL A 119 -3.08 27.66 3.37
CA VAL A 119 -1.79 27.83 2.69
C VAL A 119 -0.90 26.60 2.89
N VAL A 120 -0.75 26.13 4.13
CA VAL A 120 0.06 24.93 4.43
C VAL A 120 -0.50 23.70 3.71
N THR A 121 -1.82 23.54 3.69
CA THR A 121 -2.49 22.39 3.07
C THR A 121 -2.33 22.40 1.55
N VAL A 122 -2.57 23.53 0.89
CA VAL A 122 -2.42 23.67 -0.57
C VAL A 122 -0.97 23.40 -0.98
N VAL A 123 0.00 24.02 -0.31
CA VAL A 123 1.42 23.84 -0.64
C VAL A 123 1.84 22.38 -0.44
N GLY A 124 1.47 21.77 0.68
CA GLY A 124 1.86 20.39 0.95
C GLY A 124 1.15 19.35 0.07
N CYS A 125 -0.14 19.53 -0.22
CA CYS A 125 -0.85 18.65 -1.16
C CYS A 125 -0.32 18.80 -2.59
N PHE A 126 -0.05 20.03 -3.04
CA PHE A 126 0.48 20.29 -4.38
C PHE A 126 1.86 19.64 -4.58
N LEU A 127 2.78 19.92 -3.66
CA LEU A 127 4.12 19.30 -3.68
C LEU A 127 4.04 17.78 -3.53
N GLY A 128 3.12 17.27 -2.70
CA GLY A 128 2.89 15.84 -2.56
C GLY A 128 2.41 15.17 -3.85
N VAL A 129 1.48 15.79 -4.58
CA VAL A 129 1.01 15.28 -5.88
C VAL A 129 2.16 15.23 -6.89
N VAL A 130 2.92 16.32 -7.01
CA VAL A 130 4.06 16.39 -7.94
C VAL A 130 5.09 15.30 -7.62
N LEU A 131 5.45 15.15 -6.34
CA LEU A 131 6.40 14.13 -5.90
C LEU A 131 5.86 12.71 -6.09
N GLY A 132 4.56 12.48 -5.87
CA GLY A 132 3.93 11.17 -6.06
C GLY A 132 3.93 10.73 -7.52
N ILE A 133 3.64 11.64 -8.46
CA ILE A 133 3.70 11.37 -9.90
C ILE A 133 5.15 11.13 -10.34
N LEU A 134 6.09 11.95 -9.83
CA LEU A 134 7.51 11.79 -10.15
C LEU A 134 8.07 10.46 -9.64
N ALA A 135 7.65 10.02 -8.45
CA ALA A 135 8.01 8.73 -7.88
C ALA A 135 7.45 7.56 -8.69
N ASP A 136 6.21 7.67 -9.19
CA ASP A 136 5.61 6.66 -10.08
C ASP A 136 6.37 6.54 -11.41
N PHE A 137 6.74 7.67 -12.02
CA PHE A 137 7.56 7.68 -13.22
C PHE A 137 8.97 7.10 -12.98
N ALA A 138 9.63 7.52 -11.90
CA ALA A 138 10.96 7.00 -11.54
C ALA A 138 10.92 5.49 -11.27
N SER A 139 9.90 5.02 -10.57
CA SER A 139 9.74 3.60 -10.25
C SER A 139 9.50 2.77 -11.51
N THR A 140 8.60 3.20 -12.40
CA THR A 140 8.36 2.49 -13.66
C THR A 140 9.59 2.43 -14.56
N SER A 141 10.39 3.51 -14.62
CA SER A 141 11.67 3.51 -15.34
C SER A 141 12.67 2.52 -14.73
N LEU A 142 12.82 2.50 -13.40
CA LEU A 142 13.70 1.53 -12.72
C LEU A 142 13.28 0.09 -13.01
N PHE A 143 12.00 -0.24 -12.89
CA PHE A 143 11.50 -1.59 -13.16
C PHE A 143 11.67 -2.02 -14.61
N SER A 144 11.52 -1.10 -15.56
CA SER A 144 11.78 -1.39 -16.98
C SER A 144 13.24 -1.79 -17.24
N SER A 145 14.21 -1.16 -16.55
CA SER A 145 15.62 -1.52 -16.62
C SER A 145 15.93 -2.90 -16.04
N PHE A 146 15.10 -3.40 -15.11
CA PHE A 146 15.21 -4.75 -14.56
C PHE A 146 14.48 -5.82 -15.40
N GLY A 147 13.95 -5.46 -16.58
CA GLY A 147 13.29 -6.39 -17.50
C GLY A 147 11.78 -6.59 -17.24
N PHE A 148 11.17 -5.84 -16.33
CA PHE A 148 9.72 -5.85 -16.14
C PHE A 148 9.05 -4.90 -17.15
N GLN A 149 8.32 -5.45 -18.12
CA GLN A 149 7.52 -4.66 -19.05
C GLN A 149 6.21 -4.21 -18.37
N ILE A 150 6.29 -3.15 -17.58
CA ILE A 150 5.10 -2.50 -17.01
C ILE A 150 4.50 -1.59 -18.09
N SER A 151 3.26 -1.85 -18.48
CA SER A 151 2.55 -1.02 -19.48
C SER A 151 2.50 0.43 -19.01
N GLN A 152 3.05 1.33 -19.85
CA GLN A 152 3.09 2.78 -19.64
C GLN A 152 1.68 3.36 -19.87
N LYS A 153 0.75 3.08 -18.96
CA LYS A 153 -0.57 3.71 -18.98
C LYS A 153 -0.46 5.16 -18.51
N SER A 154 -1.22 6.04 -19.15
CA SER A 154 -1.37 7.44 -18.74
C SER A 154 -1.81 7.53 -17.27
N VAL A 155 -1.26 8.51 -16.56
CA VAL A 155 -1.64 8.81 -15.18
C VAL A 155 -3.15 9.04 -15.10
N ASN A 156 -3.81 8.36 -14.16
CA ASN A 156 -5.23 8.52 -13.92
C ASN A 156 -5.50 9.83 -13.17
N PHE A 157 -5.78 10.90 -13.92
CA PHE A 157 -6.05 12.23 -13.36
C PHE A 157 -7.22 12.25 -12.38
N TRP A 158 -8.20 11.37 -12.55
CA TRP A 158 -9.33 11.25 -11.61
C TRP A 158 -8.87 10.78 -10.23
N LEU A 159 -7.98 9.80 -10.19
CA LEU A 159 -7.40 9.29 -8.94
C LEU A 159 -6.57 10.38 -8.25
N VAL A 160 -5.76 11.13 -9.02
CA VAL A 160 -4.97 12.26 -8.48
C VAL A 160 -5.87 13.29 -7.83
N LEU A 161 -6.95 13.69 -8.51
CA LEU A 161 -7.92 14.67 -7.99
C LEU A 161 -8.63 14.16 -6.74
N LEU A 162 -8.99 12.88 -6.71
CA LEU A 162 -9.63 12.23 -5.57
C LEU A 162 -8.72 12.20 -4.34
N VAL A 163 -7.46 11.79 -4.50
CA VAL A 163 -6.47 11.78 -3.40
C VAL A 163 -6.23 13.20 -2.90
N PHE A 164 -5.99 14.16 -3.80
CA PHE A 164 -5.83 15.56 -3.44
C PHE A 164 -7.04 16.08 -2.64
N GLY A 165 -8.26 15.88 -3.16
CA GLY A 165 -9.49 16.34 -2.54
C GLY A 165 -9.74 15.73 -1.16
N LEU A 166 -9.52 14.42 -1.00
CA LEU A 166 -9.69 13.73 0.27
C LEU A 166 -8.71 14.22 1.33
N PHE A 167 -7.42 14.30 1.01
CA PHE A 167 -6.41 14.79 1.96
C PHE A 167 -6.61 16.26 2.29
N PHE A 168 -6.98 17.09 1.31
CA PHE A 168 -7.32 18.49 1.51
C PHE A 168 -8.51 18.65 2.47
N ALA A 169 -9.60 17.91 2.24
CA ALA A 169 -10.78 17.93 3.09
C ALA A 169 -10.47 17.42 4.52
N LEU A 170 -9.72 16.32 4.65
CA LEU A 170 -9.29 15.77 5.93
C LEU A 170 -8.47 16.79 6.72
N ALA A 171 -7.51 17.46 6.08
CA ALA A 171 -6.68 18.49 6.72
C ALA A 171 -7.53 19.66 7.24
N LEU A 172 -8.50 20.14 6.45
CA LEU A 172 -9.39 21.21 6.88
C LEU A 172 -10.30 20.79 8.04
N ILE A 173 -10.93 19.62 7.95
CA ILE A 173 -11.86 19.12 9.00
C ILE A 173 -11.12 18.95 10.33
N PHE A 174 -9.96 18.29 10.32
CA PHE A 174 -9.20 18.02 11.53
C PHE A 174 -8.43 19.23 12.06
N GLY A 175 -8.04 20.17 11.20
CA GLY A 175 -7.42 21.43 11.60
C GLY A 175 -8.41 22.47 12.13
N ALA A 176 -9.65 22.49 11.61
CA ALA A 176 -10.70 23.39 12.09
C ALA A 176 -11.14 23.07 13.53
N LYS A 177 -11.20 21.79 13.89
CA LYS A 177 -11.67 21.33 15.20
C LYS A 177 -10.95 21.99 16.41
N PRO A 178 -9.60 21.94 16.53
CA PRO A 178 -8.89 22.60 17.63
C PRO A 178 -9.06 24.13 17.62
N ILE A 179 -9.16 24.77 16.44
CA ILE A 179 -9.39 26.21 16.35
C ILE A 179 -10.77 26.57 16.94
N LEU A 180 -11.83 25.83 16.56
CA LEU A 180 -13.18 26.05 17.10
C LEU A 180 -13.29 25.74 18.59
N ASP A 181 -12.56 24.75 19.08
CA ASP A 181 -12.57 24.40 20.50
C ASP A 181 -11.89 25.49 21.35
N THR A 182 -10.87 26.18 20.81
CA THR A 182 -10.15 27.24 21.54
C THR A 182 -10.88 28.57 21.60
N THR A 183 -11.69 28.92 20.59
CA THR A 183 -12.52 30.15 20.63
C THR A 183 -13.59 30.10 21.73
N LYS A 184 -13.94 28.91 22.22
CA LYS A 184 -14.90 28.71 23.32
C LYS A 184 -14.26 28.79 24.72
N VAL A 185 -12.93 28.76 24.83
CA VAL A 185 -12.23 28.75 26.13
C VAL A 185 -11.98 30.17 26.62
N ALA A 186 -12.16 30.46 27.91
CA ALA A 186 -11.86 31.78 28.45
C ALA A 186 -10.36 32.15 28.26
N PRO A 187 -10.00 33.41 27.92
CA PRO A 187 -8.61 33.81 27.66
C PRO A 187 -7.64 33.49 28.81
N ALA A 188 -8.07 33.70 30.06
CA ALA A 188 -7.28 33.36 31.25
C ALA A 188 -6.94 31.86 31.34
N LYS A 189 -7.85 30.99 30.86
CA LYS A 189 -7.65 29.53 30.84
C LYS A 189 -6.81 29.08 29.64
N ALA A 190 -6.86 29.78 28.51
CA ALA A 190 -5.99 29.51 27.37
C ALA A 190 -4.51 29.83 27.67
N LEU A 191 -4.27 30.83 28.53
CA LEU A 191 -2.93 31.23 28.98
C LEU A 191 -2.38 30.37 30.13
N SER A 192 -3.23 29.60 30.83
CA SER A 192 -2.78 28.82 31.98
C SER A 192 -1.91 27.62 31.54
N PRO A 193 -0.79 27.33 32.24
CA PRO A 193 0.05 26.16 31.94
C PRO A 193 -0.73 24.83 31.94
N SER A 194 -1.76 24.73 32.78
CA SER A 194 -2.63 23.56 32.91
C SER A 194 -3.39 23.19 31.63
N TYR A 195 -3.74 24.18 30.78
CA TYR A 195 -4.43 23.92 29.51
C TYR A 195 -3.44 23.47 28.43
N HIS A 196 -2.26 24.09 28.37
CA HIS A 196 -1.18 23.70 27.45
C HIS A 196 -0.71 22.25 27.68
N PHE A 197 -0.62 21.83 28.94
CA PHE A 197 -0.30 20.44 29.25
C PHE A 197 -1.51 19.50 29.15
N GLY A 198 -2.72 19.97 28.85
CA GLY A 198 -3.90 19.11 28.70
C GLY A 198 -4.35 18.45 30.01
N VAL A 199 -4.19 19.13 31.15
CA VAL A 199 -4.63 18.66 32.47
C VAL A 199 -6.11 19.01 32.64
N SER A 200 -6.99 18.31 31.91
CA SER A 200 -8.43 18.56 31.94
C SER A 200 -9.20 17.45 32.65
N LYS A 201 -9.76 17.82 33.81
CA LYS A 201 -10.77 17.15 34.66
C LYS A 201 -10.37 15.75 35.19
N GLU A 202 -10.40 15.60 36.51
CA GLU A 202 -10.13 14.33 37.19
C GLU A 202 -11.00 13.20 36.63
N SER A 203 -10.36 12.25 35.96
CA SER A 203 -10.99 10.97 35.61
C SER A 203 -10.99 10.10 36.86
N GLY A 204 -12.16 9.67 37.32
CA GLY A 204 -12.39 8.79 38.48
C GLY A 204 -11.84 7.37 38.36
N PHE A 205 -10.78 7.14 37.57
CA PHE A 205 -10.17 5.84 37.39
C PHE A 205 -9.11 5.60 38.48
N ARG A 206 -9.48 4.83 39.51
CA ARG A 206 -8.54 4.35 40.54
C ARG A 206 -7.71 3.21 39.96
N VAL A 207 -6.47 3.51 39.56
CA VAL A 207 -5.49 2.49 39.18
C VAL A 207 -5.10 1.70 40.43
N THR A 208 -5.68 0.50 40.57
CA THR A 208 -5.30 -0.51 41.56
C THR A 208 -4.27 -1.46 40.94
N SER A 209 -3.04 -0.99 40.76
CA SER A 209 -1.92 -1.86 40.37
C SER A 209 -0.89 -1.91 41.50
N LYS A 210 -0.34 -3.09 41.77
CA LYS A 210 0.69 -3.38 42.78
C LYS A 210 2.10 -2.87 42.40
N SER A 211 2.25 -2.10 41.32
CA SER A 211 3.57 -1.56 40.93
C SER A 211 4.00 -0.37 41.81
N GLY A 212 5.31 -0.15 41.92
CA GLY A 212 5.91 0.95 42.69
C GLY A 212 5.35 2.35 42.37
N LEU A 213 5.51 3.26 43.33
CA LEU A 213 4.91 4.61 43.34
C LEU A 213 5.24 5.42 42.07
N THR A 214 6.45 5.24 41.53
CA THR A 214 6.94 5.89 40.30
C THR A 214 6.19 5.43 39.05
N MET A 215 6.00 4.12 38.88
CA MET A 215 5.22 3.55 37.77
C MET A 215 3.74 3.95 37.87
N LYS A 216 3.20 4.03 39.09
CA LYS A 216 1.82 4.50 39.33
C LYS A 216 1.62 5.96 38.96
N LEU A 217 2.59 6.83 39.29
CA LEU A 217 2.57 8.24 38.91
C LEU A 217 2.70 8.42 37.38
N ALA A 218 3.60 7.69 36.74
CA ALA A 218 3.79 7.71 35.29
C ALA A 218 2.53 7.22 34.55
N LEU A 219 1.94 6.10 34.97
CA LEU A 219 0.74 5.52 34.37
C LEU A 219 -0.47 6.46 34.56
N ARG A 220 -0.63 7.04 35.76
CA ARG A 220 -1.69 8.02 36.02
C ARG A 220 -1.55 9.28 35.17
N SER A 221 -0.31 9.71 34.89
CA SER A 221 -0.04 10.84 33.99
C SER A 221 -0.48 10.53 32.55
N LEU A 222 -0.15 9.36 32.01
CA LEU A 222 -0.55 8.93 30.66
C LEU A 222 -2.08 8.86 30.49
N PHE A 223 -2.79 8.31 31.49
CA PHE A 223 -4.25 8.22 31.50
C PHE A 223 -4.95 9.57 31.75
N ARG A 224 -4.22 10.60 32.21
CA ARG A 224 -4.76 11.96 32.39
C ARG A 224 -4.87 12.72 31.06
N HIS A 225 -4.08 12.36 30.05
CA HIS A 225 -4.05 13.00 28.73
C HIS A 225 -4.84 12.22 27.67
N LYS A 226 -6.02 11.69 28.02
CA LYS A 226 -6.81 10.73 27.21
C LYS A 226 -6.88 11.09 25.73
N SER A 227 -7.17 12.34 25.38
CA SER A 227 -7.35 12.75 23.99
C SER A 227 -6.07 12.69 23.15
N ALA A 228 -4.92 13.12 23.69
CA ALA A 228 -3.64 13.09 22.99
C ALA A 228 -3.06 11.68 22.93
N THR A 229 -3.10 10.95 24.06
CA THR A 229 -2.57 9.58 24.16
C THR A 229 -3.32 8.62 23.24
N ILE A 230 -4.66 8.71 23.17
CA ILE A 230 -5.47 7.87 22.26
C ILE A 230 -5.08 8.09 20.80
N ARG A 231 -4.92 9.35 20.35
CA ARG A 231 -4.53 9.64 18.96
C ARG A 231 -3.13 9.13 18.63
N ILE A 232 -2.18 9.27 19.54
CA ILE A 232 -0.82 8.74 19.36
C ILE A 232 -0.86 7.22 19.25
N ILE A 233 -1.61 6.53 20.12
CA ILE A 233 -1.76 5.09 20.08
C ILE A 233 -2.40 4.65 18.76
N ILE A 234 -3.47 5.30 18.29
CA ILE A 234 -4.11 4.98 17.01
C ILE A 234 -3.13 5.15 15.85
N CYS A 235 -2.39 6.26 15.81
CA CYS A 235 -1.38 6.52 14.78
C CYS A 235 -0.27 5.45 14.79
N LEU A 236 0.23 5.11 15.98
CA LEU A 236 1.29 4.12 16.15
C LEU A 236 0.81 2.72 15.75
N VAL A 237 -0.39 2.32 16.18
CA VAL A 237 -1.02 1.05 15.78
C VAL A 237 -1.21 0.99 14.26
N ALA A 238 -1.68 2.06 13.63
CA ALA A 238 -1.86 2.11 12.18
C ALA A 238 -0.53 1.93 11.43
N VAL A 239 0.54 2.59 11.88
CA VAL A 239 1.89 2.44 11.29
C VAL A 239 2.44 1.03 11.50
N PHE A 240 2.30 0.46 12.70
CA PHE A 240 2.75 -0.90 12.97
C PHE A 240 1.98 -1.93 12.15
N LEU A 241 0.67 -1.78 11.98
CA LEU A 241 -0.14 -2.65 11.13
C LEU A 241 0.29 -2.57 9.66
N LEU A 242 0.53 -1.36 9.14
CA LEU A 242 1.05 -1.19 7.77
C LEU A 242 2.41 -1.89 7.61
N ALA A 243 3.32 -1.69 8.57
CA ALA A 243 4.66 -2.27 8.52
C ALA A 243 4.62 -3.80 8.62
N THR A 244 3.79 -4.37 9.50
CA THR A 244 3.65 -5.82 9.63
C THR A 244 3.04 -6.43 8.38
N VAL A 245 1.98 -5.82 7.82
CA VAL A 245 1.35 -6.30 6.57
C VAL A 245 2.33 -6.23 5.40
N GLY A 246 3.10 -5.14 5.29
CA GLY A 246 4.10 -4.99 4.23
C GLY A 246 5.24 -6.01 4.33
N ILE A 247 5.85 -6.14 5.51
CA ILE A 247 7.00 -7.03 5.71
C ILE A 247 6.57 -8.50 5.69
N ALA A 248 5.56 -8.87 6.49
CA ALA A 248 5.10 -10.25 6.55
C ALA A 248 4.44 -10.68 5.23
N GLY A 249 3.64 -9.80 4.61
CA GLY A 249 3.04 -10.07 3.30
C GLY A 249 4.09 -10.29 2.22
N GLY A 250 5.16 -9.48 2.19
CA GLY A 250 6.26 -9.65 1.26
C GLY A 250 7.02 -10.97 1.46
N ILE A 251 7.35 -11.33 2.71
CA ILE A 251 8.02 -12.59 3.04
C ILE A 251 7.14 -13.79 2.67
N ILE A 252 5.85 -13.75 3.01
CA ILE A 252 4.91 -14.83 2.69
C ILE A 252 4.78 -14.97 1.17
N ALA A 253 4.70 -13.87 0.42
CA ALA A 253 4.62 -13.92 -1.04
C ALA A 253 5.88 -14.56 -1.65
N ASP A 254 7.09 -14.21 -1.17
CA ASP A 254 8.34 -14.80 -1.66
C ASP A 254 8.41 -16.31 -1.34
N GLN A 255 8.14 -16.68 -0.09
CA GLN A 255 8.19 -18.09 0.36
C GLN A 255 7.14 -18.96 -0.32
N THR A 256 5.91 -18.46 -0.45
CA THR A 256 4.84 -19.22 -1.12
C THR A 256 5.13 -19.36 -2.61
N THR A 257 5.60 -18.31 -3.29
CA THR A 257 5.96 -18.38 -4.70
C THR A 257 7.06 -19.42 -4.93
N LYS A 258 8.13 -19.40 -4.13
CA LYS A 258 9.20 -20.41 -4.18
C LYS A 258 8.67 -21.82 -3.93
N SER A 259 7.91 -22.02 -2.86
CA SER A 259 7.36 -23.34 -2.53
C SER A 259 6.41 -23.88 -3.60
N TRP A 260 5.59 -23.05 -4.23
CA TRP A 260 4.72 -23.47 -5.34
C TRP A 260 5.53 -23.87 -6.58
N ILE A 261 6.58 -23.12 -6.91
CA ILE A 261 7.49 -23.45 -8.02
C ILE A 261 8.26 -24.74 -7.71
N GLU A 262 8.82 -24.86 -6.50
CA GLU A 262 9.54 -26.06 -6.04
C GLU A 262 8.64 -27.30 -6.03
N LYS A 263 7.36 -27.18 -5.62
CA LYS A 263 6.41 -28.31 -5.68
C LYS A 263 6.00 -28.69 -7.09
N ALA A 264 5.86 -27.72 -8.00
CA ALA A 264 5.40 -27.97 -9.36
C ALA A 264 6.52 -28.47 -10.28
N VAL A 265 7.73 -27.91 -10.11
CA VAL A 265 8.90 -28.29 -10.90
C VAL A 265 9.60 -29.44 -10.21
N GLY A 266 9.94 -29.33 -8.92
CA GLY A 266 10.85 -30.21 -8.18
C GLY A 266 12.28 -29.63 -8.12
N GLU A 267 13.08 -30.04 -7.14
CA GLU A 267 14.50 -29.68 -7.03
C GLU A 267 15.39 -30.75 -7.68
N ASP A 268 16.58 -30.37 -8.15
CA ASP A 268 17.60 -31.26 -8.72
C ASP A 268 17.16 -32.10 -9.92
N ILE A 269 16.36 -31.50 -10.82
CA ILE A 269 15.85 -32.18 -12.00
C ILE A 269 16.81 -32.06 -13.18
N VAL A 270 17.19 -33.21 -13.73
CA VAL A 270 17.93 -33.30 -14.99
C VAL A 270 16.93 -33.53 -16.12
N LEU A 271 16.73 -32.52 -16.97
CA LEU A 271 15.90 -32.64 -18.17
C LEU A 271 16.70 -33.32 -19.29
N ILE A 272 16.26 -34.49 -19.72
CA ILE A 272 16.83 -35.21 -20.87
C ILE A 272 15.80 -35.16 -22.00
N ALA A 273 16.07 -34.38 -23.04
CA ALA A 273 15.26 -34.31 -24.25
C ALA A 273 16.11 -33.84 -25.43
N HIS A 274 15.58 -34.00 -26.65
CA HIS A 274 16.17 -33.40 -27.85
C HIS A 274 16.31 -31.87 -27.65
N GLN A 275 17.39 -31.26 -28.18
CA GLN A 275 17.74 -29.87 -27.90
C GLN A 275 16.62 -28.86 -28.20
N ASP A 276 15.89 -29.08 -29.31
CA ASP A 276 14.71 -28.28 -29.68
C ASP A 276 13.58 -28.36 -28.63
N MET A 277 13.33 -29.55 -28.07
CA MET A 277 12.33 -29.77 -27.01
C MET A 277 12.76 -29.15 -25.68
N CYS A 278 14.05 -29.25 -25.31
CA CYS A 278 14.62 -28.57 -24.15
C CYS A 278 14.46 -27.06 -24.26
N ASN A 279 14.77 -26.49 -25.43
CA ASN A 279 14.60 -25.07 -25.69
C ASN A 279 13.13 -24.67 -25.57
N GLN A 280 12.20 -25.44 -26.14
CA GLN A 280 10.77 -25.15 -26.05
C GLN A 280 10.24 -25.24 -24.61
N TYR A 281 10.66 -26.25 -23.84
CA TYR A 281 10.30 -26.39 -22.43
C TYR A 281 10.82 -25.21 -21.59
N LYS A 282 12.08 -24.81 -21.79
CA LYS A 282 12.66 -23.61 -21.16
C LYS A 282 11.88 -22.35 -21.54
N LEU A 283 11.46 -22.25 -22.80
CA LEU A 283 10.67 -21.11 -23.30
C LEU A 283 9.26 -21.11 -22.70
N LEU A 284 8.61 -22.27 -22.55
CA LEU A 284 7.32 -22.41 -21.85
C LEU A 284 7.42 -22.03 -20.37
N LEU A 285 8.48 -22.45 -19.67
CA LEU A 285 8.76 -21.97 -18.31
C LEU A 285 9.01 -20.46 -18.26
N SER A 286 9.67 -19.90 -19.28
CA SER A 286 9.85 -18.46 -19.38
C SER A 286 8.55 -17.69 -19.67
N LYS A 287 7.49 -18.34 -20.18
CA LYS A 287 6.18 -17.67 -20.42
C LYS A 287 5.51 -17.16 -19.15
N PHE A 288 5.90 -17.66 -17.98
CA PHE A 288 5.45 -17.10 -16.71
C PHE A 288 6.05 -15.71 -16.42
N TYR A 289 7.13 -15.34 -17.12
CA TYR A 289 7.85 -14.08 -16.95
C TYR A 289 7.84 -13.19 -18.20
N VAL A 290 7.85 -13.76 -19.42
CA VAL A 290 7.97 -13.04 -20.70
C VAL A 290 7.04 -13.65 -21.74
N ALA A 291 6.18 -12.82 -22.36
CA ALA A 291 5.26 -13.25 -23.41
C ALA A 291 6.00 -13.37 -24.77
N ASN A 292 6.61 -14.52 -25.04
CA ASN A 292 7.14 -14.85 -26.36
C ASN A 292 6.18 -15.80 -27.12
N GLU A 293 5.87 -15.45 -28.36
CA GLU A 293 5.21 -16.36 -29.30
C GLU A 293 6.15 -17.51 -29.64
N THR A 294 5.62 -18.73 -29.61
CA THR A 294 6.37 -19.95 -29.92
C THR A 294 5.77 -20.58 -31.15
N ALA A 295 6.61 -20.92 -32.14
CA ALA A 295 6.20 -21.81 -33.21
C ALA A 295 5.71 -23.15 -32.61
N PRO A 296 4.56 -23.68 -33.06
CA PRO A 296 4.09 -24.97 -32.59
C PRO A 296 5.08 -26.06 -33.03
N ILE A 297 5.60 -26.83 -32.07
CA ILE A 297 6.39 -28.03 -32.36
C ILE A 297 5.42 -29.19 -32.49
N ASN A 298 5.62 -30.02 -33.52
CA ASN A 298 4.89 -31.27 -33.64
C ASN A 298 5.48 -32.30 -32.66
N TYR A 299 4.79 -32.55 -31.56
CA TYR A 299 5.21 -33.50 -30.53
C TYR A 299 5.17 -34.97 -30.98
N THR A 300 4.53 -35.28 -32.11
CA THR A 300 4.45 -36.65 -32.65
C THR A 300 5.60 -37.00 -33.60
N ASP A 301 6.54 -36.07 -33.84
CA ASP A 301 7.67 -36.34 -34.71
C ASP A 301 8.66 -37.28 -34.01
N ALA A 302 8.95 -38.43 -34.64
CA ALA A 302 9.86 -39.44 -34.16
C ALA A 302 11.28 -38.90 -33.89
N LYS A 303 11.67 -37.77 -34.52
CA LYS A 303 12.94 -37.07 -34.24
C LYS A 303 13.11 -36.69 -32.77
N TYR A 304 12.01 -36.41 -32.07
CA TYR A 304 12.04 -36.00 -30.66
C TYR A 304 11.92 -37.18 -29.67
N SER A 305 11.77 -38.41 -30.18
CA SER A 305 11.73 -39.61 -29.34
C SER A 305 13.09 -39.93 -28.73
N ILE A 306 13.07 -40.45 -27.50
CA ILE A 306 14.26 -40.96 -26.82
C ILE A 306 14.26 -42.47 -27.00
N SER A 307 15.41 -43.03 -27.43
CA SER A 307 15.57 -44.48 -27.63
C SER A 307 15.39 -45.24 -26.31
N GLU A 308 14.70 -46.38 -26.36
CA GLU A 308 14.48 -47.26 -25.20
C GLU A 308 15.80 -47.73 -24.56
N ASP A 309 16.88 -47.91 -25.32
CA ASP A 309 18.20 -48.29 -24.79
C ASP A 309 18.75 -47.24 -23.78
N ILE A 310 18.46 -45.95 -24.01
CA ILE A 310 18.89 -44.88 -23.10
C ILE A 310 18.06 -44.92 -21.81
N LEU A 311 16.76 -45.19 -21.92
CA LEU A 311 15.86 -45.33 -20.78
C LEU A 311 16.26 -46.52 -19.90
N ASP A 312 16.61 -47.65 -20.50
CA ASP A 312 17.07 -48.85 -19.78
C ASP A 312 18.42 -48.63 -19.09
N ARG A 313 19.34 -47.89 -19.71
CA ARG A 313 20.59 -47.49 -19.04
C ARG A 313 20.35 -46.57 -17.85
N LEU A 314 19.42 -45.62 -17.97
CA LEU A 314 19.09 -44.69 -16.89
C LEU A 314 18.39 -45.40 -15.72
N SER A 315 17.50 -46.34 -15.99
CA SER A 315 16.85 -47.16 -14.94
C SER A 315 17.84 -48.06 -14.22
N SER A 316 18.90 -48.52 -14.91
CA SER A 316 19.99 -49.30 -14.30
C SER A 316 20.92 -48.48 -13.37
N MET A 317 20.96 -47.15 -13.50
CA MET A 317 21.75 -46.23 -12.66
C MET A 317 21.05 -45.84 -11.34
N SER A 318 20.00 -46.56 -10.96
CA SER A 318 19.00 -46.23 -9.92
C SER A 318 19.49 -46.09 -8.46
N SER A 319 20.79 -46.15 -8.16
CA SER A 319 21.26 -45.98 -6.78
C SER A 319 21.13 -44.54 -6.25
N ASN A 320 21.11 -43.53 -7.12
CA ASN A 320 21.02 -42.11 -6.75
C ASN A 320 19.84 -41.35 -7.38
N ILE A 321 18.95 -42.03 -8.12
CA ILE A 321 17.84 -41.40 -8.84
C ILE A 321 16.54 -41.71 -8.08
N SER A 322 15.87 -40.68 -7.55
CA SER A 322 14.65 -40.83 -6.73
C SER A 322 13.41 -41.22 -7.55
N GLY A 323 13.39 -40.88 -8.83
CA GLY A 323 12.33 -41.23 -9.77
C GLY A 323 12.62 -40.71 -11.18
N ILE A 324 12.10 -41.42 -12.18
CA ILE A 324 12.08 -40.98 -13.58
C ILE A 324 10.63 -40.64 -13.89
N ASP A 325 10.33 -39.38 -14.23
CA ASP A 325 8.99 -38.93 -14.66
C ASP A 325 8.92 -38.92 -16.19
N PRO A 326 8.40 -39.98 -16.83
CA PRO A 326 8.22 -39.99 -18.27
C PRO A 326 7.00 -39.14 -18.62
N ARG A 327 7.22 -37.86 -18.93
CA ARG A 327 6.20 -37.01 -19.57
C ARG A 327 6.03 -37.43 -21.04
N LEU A 328 5.55 -38.66 -21.24
CA LEU A 328 5.27 -39.26 -22.54
C LEU A 328 4.00 -38.65 -23.13
N VAL A 329 4.10 -38.12 -24.34
CA VAL A 329 2.98 -38.21 -25.27
C VAL A 329 3.04 -39.65 -25.80
N LEU A 330 2.30 -40.55 -25.18
CA LEU A 330 2.12 -41.90 -25.71
C LEU A 330 1.41 -41.77 -27.06
N GLU A 331 1.98 -42.35 -28.12
CA GLU A 331 1.27 -42.66 -29.35
C GLU A 331 0.21 -43.73 -29.04
N MET A 332 -0.89 -43.32 -28.41
CA MET A 332 -2.06 -44.18 -28.28
C MET A 332 -2.91 -43.93 -29.51
N GLN A 333 -3.24 -45.00 -30.25
CA GLN A 333 -4.30 -44.91 -31.25
C GLN A 333 -5.62 -44.60 -30.53
N VAL A 334 -5.96 -43.32 -30.42
CA VAL A 334 -7.28 -42.89 -29.99
C VAL A 334 -8.22 -43.17 -31.17
N LYS A 335 -8.99 -44.25 -31.07
CA LYS A 335 -10.16 -44.44 -31.92
C LYS A 335 -11.25 -43.50 -31.41
N GLU A 336 -11.45 -42.40 -32.13
CA GLU A 336 -12.65 -41.59 -31.97
C GLU A 336 -13.85 -42.46 -32.36
N LEU A 337 -14.70 -42.82 -31.39
CA LEU A 337 -15.96 -43.49 -31.66
C LEU A 337 -16.97 -42.43 -32.11
N GLU A 338 -17.67 -42.67 -33.21
CA GLU A 338 -18.67 -41.75 -33.76
C GLU A 338 -19.77 -41.45 -32.72
N GLY A 339 -19.81 -40.19 -32.27
CA GLY A 339 -21.03 -39.41 -32.07
C GLY A 339 -22.00 -39.83 -30.95
N ILE A 340 -21.80 -39.27 -29.75
CA ILE A 340 -22.93 -38.70 -29.00
C ILE A 340 -22.65 -37.22 -28.86
N GLU A 341 -23.24 -36.40 -29.74
CA GLU A 341 -23.39 -34.98 -29.49
C GLU A 341 -24.36 -34.81 -28.32
N ILE A 342 -23.86 -34.42 -27.14
CA ILE A 342 -24.73 -33.84 -26.13
C ILE A 342 -25.10 -32.45 -26.65
N ALA A 343 -26.25 -32.36 -27.33
CA ALA A 343 -26.82 -31.10 -27.73
C ALA A 343 -26.95 -30.19 -26.49
N PRO A 344 -26.59 -28.90 -26.58
CA PRO A 344 -26.73 -27.96 -25.48
C PRO A 344 -28.22 -27.63 -25.31
N GLY A 345 -28.95 -28.39 -24.48
CA GLY A 345 -30.37 -28.10 -24.28
C GLY A 345 -31.19 -28.97 -23.34
N THR A 346 -30.74 -30.14 -22.89
CA THR A 346 -31.57 -30.99 -22.00
C THR A 346 -30.80 -31.42 -20.76
N ALA A 347 -30.59 -30.46 -19.86
CA ALA A 347 -30.34 -30.73 -18.45
C ALA A 347 -31.66 -30.55 -17.71
N ASP A 348 -32.58 -31.51 -17.85
CA ASP A 348 -33.73 -31.66 -16.96
C ASP A 348 -34.24 -33.10 -17.08
N THR A 349 -33.72 -33.95 -16.18
CA THR A 349 -34.26 -35.16 -15.55
C THR A 349 -33.10 -36.14 -15.34
N TYR A 350 -32.54 -36.15 -14.14
CA TYR A 350 -32.49 -37.28 -13.19
C TYR A 350 -31.71 -36.89 -11.94
#